data_AF-A0A849EPI1-F1
#
_entry.id   AF-A0A849EPI1-F1
#
_cell.length_a   1.000
_cell.length_b   1.000
_cell.length_c   1.000
_cell.angle_alpha   90.00
_cell.angle_beta   90.00
_cell.angle_gamma   90.00
#
_symmetry.space_group_name_H-M   'P 1'
#
loop_
_entity.id
_entity.type
_entity.pdbx_description
1 polymer ?
#
loop_
_entity_poly.entity_id
_entity_poly.type
_entity_poly.pdbx_seq_one_letter_code
_entity_poly.pdbx_strand_id
1 'polypeptide(L)' 'DLPIIMSTGYSENIDENRAKALGIRAFTLKPLAMERVARLIRSVLDNADV' A
#
# COMPACT_ATOMS: atom_id res chain seq x y z
N ASP A 1 10.80 0.76 -12.14
CA ASP A 1 10.53 1.58 -10.94
C ASP A 1 10.13 0.65 -9.80
N LEU A 2 10.49 0.91 -8.54
CA LEU A 2 10.21 -0.01 -7.42
C LEU A 2 8.89 0.40 -6.73
N PRO A 3 7.81 -0.39 -6.80
CA PRO A 3 6.56 -0.01 -6.17
C PRO A 3 6.65 -0.08 -4.63
N ILE A 4 6.16 0.97 -3.96
CA ILE A 4 6.12 1.06 -2.50
C ILE A 4 4.70 0.81 -2.00
N ILE A 5 4.57 -0.07 -1.01
CA ILE A 5 3.34 -0.34 -0.25
C ILE A 5 3.53 0.14 1.18
N MET A 6 2.63 0.98 1.69
CA MET A 6 2.68 1.47 3.07
C MET A 6 1.64 0.80 3.94
N SER A 7 2.07 0.33 5.12
CA SER A 7 1.22 -0.29 6.13
C SER A 7 1.39 0.41 7.48
N THR A 8 0.33 1.06 7.97
CA THR A 8 0.35 1.85 9.22
C THR A 8 -0.74 1.40 10.18
N GLY A 9 -0.61 1.70 11.48
CA GLY A 9 -1.79 1.72 12.35
C GLY A 9 -2.67 2.95 12.06
N TYR A 10 -3.65 3.21 12.93
CA TYR A 10 -4.32 4.52 12.95
C TYR A 10 -3.28 5.63 13.18
N SER A 11 -3.30 6.65 12.33
CA SER A 11 -2.44 7.82 12.45
C SER A 11 -3.16 9.03 11.88
N GLU A 12 -3.16 10.15 12.60
CA GLU A 12 -3.72 11.42 12.12
C GLU A 12 -2.78 12.13 11.13
N ASN A 13 -1.50 11.76 11.12
CA ASN A 13 -0.48 12.42 10.29
C ASN A 13 -0.45 11.89 8.85
N ILE A 14 -0.97 10.69 8.61
CA ILE A 14 -0.90 10.04 7.31
C ILE A 14 -2.16 9.23 7.02
N ASP A 15 -2.82 9.57 5.91
CA ASP A 15 -3.95 8.86 5.37
C ASP A 15 -3.64 8.33 3.96
N GLU A 16 -4.58 7.57 3.39
CA GLU A 16 -4.42 6.97 2.06
C GLU A 16 -4.21 8.01 0.95
N ASN A 17 -4.89 9.15 1.03
CA ASN A 17 -4.81 10.19 0.00
C ASN A 17 -3.42 10.83 -0.01
N ARG A 18 -2.92 11.19 1.17
CA ARG A 18 -1.58 11.77 1.33
C ARG A 18 -0.50 10.76 0.99
N ALA A 19 -0.68 9.49 1.33
CA ALA A 19 0.22 8.42 0.91
C ALA A 19 0.33 8.30 -0.62
N LYS A 20 -0.82 8.26 -1.31
CA LYS A 20 -0.86 8.18 -2.78
C LYS A 20 -0.21 9.40 -3.45
N ALA A 21 -0.43 10.59 -2.90
CA ALA A 21 0.21 11.82 -3.39
C ALA A 21 1.75 11.80 -3.28
N LEU A 22 2.30 10.99 -2.37
CA LEU A 22 3.75 10.78 -2.20
C LEU A 22 4.33 9.69 -3.13
N GLY A 23 3.52 9.15 -4.05
CA GLY A 23 3.95 8.09 -4.99
C GLY A 23 3.83 6.68 -4.44
N ILE A 24 3.19 6.49 -3.27
CA ILE A 24 2.93 5.17 -2.70
C ILE A 24 1.83 4.47 -3.51
N ARG A 25 2.12 3.27 -3.99
CA ARG A 25 1.23 2.49 -4.87
C ARG A 25 0.05 1.86 -4.14
N ALA A 26 0.23 1.52 -2.86
CA ALA A 26 -0.84 1.00 -2.03
C ALA A 26 -0.69 1.42 -0.56
N PHE A 27 -1.82 1.68 0.09
CA PHE A 27 -1.89 2.04 1.50
C PHE A 27 -2.78 1.03 2.24
N THR A 28 -2.37 0.62 3.45
CA THR A 28 -3.13 -0.33 4.26
C THR A 28 -3.04 0.00 5.74
N LEU A 29 -4.14 -0.28 6.46
CA LEU A 29 -4.17 -0.20 7.91
C LEU A 29 -3.90 -1.57 8.54
N LYS A 30 -3.08 -1.58 9.59
CA LYS A 30 -2.83 -2.72 10.47
C LYS A 30 -4.05 -2.93 11.39
N PRO A 31 -4.30 -4.17 11.85
CA PRO A 31 -3.58 -5.39 11.51
C PRO A 31 -3.97 -5.94 10.12
N LEU A 32 -3.04 -6.62 9.46
CA LEU A 32 -3.26 -7.22 8.14
C LEU A 32 -3.07 -8.73 8.21
N ALA A 33 -4.02 -9.47 7.65
CA ALA A 33 -3.86 -10.91 7.42
C ALA A 33 -2.84 -11.15 6.30
N MET A 34 -2.05 -12.23 6.42
CA MET A 34 -1.01 -12.57 5.44
C MET A 34 -1.58 -12.78 4.03
N GLU A 35 -2.77 -13.35 3.92
CA GLU A 35 -3.49 -13.51 2.64
C GLU A 35 -3.74 -12.14 1.97
N ARG A 36 -4.14 -11.14 2.76
CA ARG A 36 -4.39 -9.78 2.26
C ARG A 36 -3.09 -9.12 1.80
N VAL A 37 -1.99 -9.35 2.51
CA VAL A 37 -0.66 -8.89 2.09
C VAL A 37 -0.25 -9.54 0.76
N ALA A 38 -0.41 -10.85 0.61
CA ALA A 38 -0.06 -11.56 -0.62
C ALA A 38 -0.86 -11.05 -1.83
N ARG A 39 -2.19 -10.90 -1.69
CA ARG A 39 -3.05 -10.35 -2.75
C ARG A 39 -2.67 -8.92 -3.12
N LEU A 40 -2.31 -8.11 -2.13
CA LEU A 40 -1.91 -6.72 -2.34
C LEU A 40 -0.58 -6.62 -3.09
N ILE A 41 0.42 -7.41 -2.67
CA ILE A 41 1.71 -7.48 -3.36
C ILE A 41 1.50 -7.89 -4.82
N ARG A 42 0.69 -8.94 -5.07
CA ARG A 42 0.40 -9.39 -6.44
C ARG A 42 -0.26 -8.30 -7.27
N SER A 43 -1.31 -7.66 -6.74
CA SER A 43 -1.99 -6.54 -7.41
C SER A 43 -1.03 -5.39 -7.75
N VAL A 44 -0.16 -5.00 -6.84
CA VAL A 44 0.79 -3.90 -7.07
C VAL A 44 1.83 -4.25 -8.13
N LEU A 45 2.30 -5.51 -8.16
CA LEU A 45 3.24 -5.98 -9.17
C LEU A 45 2.58 -6.18 -10.53
N ASP A 46 1.34 -6.68 -10.59
CA ASP A 46 0.56 -6.80 -11.83
C ASP A 46 0.33 -5.45 -12.52
N ASN A 47 0.14 -4.40 -11.72
CA ASN A 47 -0.08 -3.04 -12.22
C ASN A 47 1.23 -2.24 -12.38
N ALA A 48 2.40 -2.83 -12.11
CA ALA A 48 3.69 -2.14 -12.24
C ALA A 48 4.22 -2.08 -13.68
N ASP A 49 3.65 -2.89 -14.58
CA ASP A 49 4.11 -3.09 -15.96
C ASP A 49 3.23 -2.38 -17.03
N VAL A 50 2.47 -1.34 -16.65
CA VAL A 50 1.66 -0.51 -17.56
C VAL A 50 2.13 0.94 -17.57
#